data_AF-A0A182V3H0-F1
#
_entry.id   AF-A0A182V3H0-F1
#
_cell.length_a   1.000
_cell.length_b   1.000
_cell.length_c   1.000
_cell.angle_alpha   90.00
_cell.angle_beta   90.00
_cell.angle_gamma   90.00
#
_symmetry.space_group_name_H-M   'P 1'
#
loop_
_entity.id
_entity.type
_entity.pdbx_description
1 polymer ?
#
loop_
_entity_poly.entity_id
_entity_poly.type
_entity_poly.pdbx_seq_one_letter_code
_entity_poly.pdbx_strand_id
1 'polypeptide(L)'
;MATPTMMAVTLLTRAIEYDVVGRKLEALKLYEDGIESLLKESKAETDPKRKQHYQTKIVEYMNRAEQVKELVTRWKSKGVISDRIHIVEGATGYSYGRIFGKYFNDEVHEILLEEPYVREHHQICNLVMFCELAVNSCRNLKYIQLATVKEAKNGDEQGRAFEVLKQSLHKQAVKFVVEYSEHMHDRQVILSNGYVIKIGRGLNYFKPSPSKYCLGAFNYHFRECRETNVDVFYCPENNKS
;
A
#
# COMPACT_ATOMS: atom_id res chain seq x y z
N MET A 1 29.29 0.35 6.66
CA MET A 1 28.19 1.23 7.15
C MET A 1 28.32 2.54 6.41
N ALA A 2 27.29 3.00 5.71
CA ALA A 2 27.35 4.29 5.00
C ALA A 2 27.32 5.45 6.01
N THR A 3 28.04 6.53 5.73
CA THR A 3 27.97 7.76 6.53
C THR A 3 26.58 8.40 6.40
N PRO A 4 26.10 9.17 7.40
CA PRO A 4 24.76 9.79 7.34
C PRO A 4 24.52 10.55 6.04
N THR A 5 25.49 11.35 5.58
CA THR A 5 25.42 12.10 4.32
C THR A 5 25.32 11.25 3.06
N MET A 6 25.88 10.04 3.07
CA MET A 6 25.67 9.10 1.97
C MET A 6 24.25 8.52 1.97
N MET A 7 23.58 8.44 3.14
CA MET A 7 22.21 7.92 3.23
C MET A 7 21.19 8.88 2.63
N ALA A 8 21.21 10.17 3.00
CA ALA A 8 20.28 11.16 2.47
C ALA A 8 20.38 11.25 0.94
N VAL A 9 21.61 11.36 0.41
CA VAL A 9 21.85 11.44 -1.04
C VAL A 9 21.35 10.17 -1.75
N THR A 10 21.63 8.98 -1.21
CA THR A 10 21.19 7.72 -1.81
C THR A 10 19.66 7.62 -1.88
N LEU A 11 18.97 7.99 -0.79
CA LEU A 11 17.50 7.94 -0.73
C LEU A 11 16.88 8.92 -1.73
N LEU A 12 17.34 10.17 -1.74
CA LEU A 12 16.81 11.22 -2.61
C LEU A 12 17.11 10.97 -4.09
N THR A 13 18.28 10.41 -4.42
CA THR A 13 18.61 10.03 -5.80
C THR A 13 17.65 8.96 -6.31
N ARG A 14 17.42 7.90 -5.51
CA ARG A 14 16.46 6.84 -5.86
C ARG A 14 15.03 7.35 -5.91
N ALA A 15 14.66 8.31 -5.06
CA ALA A 15 13.34 8.95 -5.10
C ALA A 15 13.10 9.61 -6.47
N ILE A 16 14.09 10.36 -6.97
CA ILE A 16 14.02 11.01 -8.30
C ILE A 16 13.93 9.96 -9.40
N GLU A 17 14.79 8.94 -9.38
CA GLU A 17 14.78 7.87 -10.38
C GLU A 17 13.41 7.19 -10.48
N TYR A 18 12.83 6.84 -9.33
CA TYR A 18 11.54 6.17 -9.26
C TYR A 18 10.38 7.08 -9.64
N ASP A 19 10.44 8.35 -9.27
CA ASP A 19 9.45 9.32 -9.71
C ASP A 19 9.45 9.45 -11.23
N VAL A 20 10.62 9.57 -11.88
CA VAL A 20 10.72 9.68 -13.34
C VAL A 20 10.11 8.47 -14.07
N VAL A 21 10.23 7.27 -13.51
CA VAL A 21 9.68 6.04 -14.12
C VAL A 21 8.25 5.70 -13.65
N GLY A 22 7.55 6.65 -13.01
CA GLY A 22 6.13 6.49 -12.65
C GLY A 22 5.87 5.71 -11.35
N ARG A 23 6.91 5.30 -10.60
CA ARG A 23 6.80 4.58 -9.33
C ARG A 23 6.58 5.56 -8.17
N LYS A 24 5.42 6.22 -8.18
CA LYS A 24 5.11 7.36 -7.32
C LYS A 24 4.99 7.01 -5.84
N LEU A 25 4.49 5.82 -5.49
CA LEU A 25 4.33 5.44 -4.08
C LEU A 25 5.68 5.21 -3.42
N GLU A 26 6.55 4.41 -4.04
CA GLU A 26 7.90 4.22 -3.49
C GLU A 26 8.72 5.50 -3.55
N ALA A 27 8.60 6.30 -4.63
CA ALA A 27 9.29 7.58 -4.74
C ALA A 27 8.90 8.54 -3.62
N LEU A 28 7.59 8.67 -3.32
CA LEU A 28 7.11 9.52 -2.22
C LEU A 28 7.72 9.09 -0.89
N LYS A 29 7.72 7.77 -0.60
CA LYS A 29 8.31 7.25 0.64
C LYS A 29 9.81 7.56 0.73
N LEU A 30 10.54 7.42 -0.38
CA LEU A 30 11.97 7.73 -0.44
C LEU A 30 12.26 9.24 -0.29
N TYR A 31 11.39 10.10 -0.84
CA TYR A 31 11.48 11.54 -0.60
C TYR A 31 11.31 11.85 0.88
N GLU A 32 10.27 11.33 1.55
CA GLU A 32 10.03 11.55 2.98
C GLU A 32 11.23 11.11 3.83
N ASP A 33 11.69 9.87 3.65
CA ASP A 33 12.81 9.30 4.41
C ASP A 33 14.13 10.07 4.13
N GLY A 34 14.35 10.46 2.87
CA GLY A 34 15.51 11.23 2.45
C GLY A 34 15.53 12.66 2.99
N ILE A 35 14.37 13.33 2.99
CA ILE A 35 14.18 14.67 3.57
C ILE A 35 14.40 14.62 5.08
N GLU A 36 13.86 13.61 5.77
CA GLU A 36 14.08 13.45 7.22
C GLU A 36 15.56 13.27 7.55
N SER A 37 16.28 12.45 6.77
CA SER A 37 17.73 12.27 6.91
C SER A 37 18.48 13.59 6.68
N LEU A 38 18.17 14.31 5.60
CA LEU A 38 18.81 15.58 5.26
C LEU A 38 18.52 16.68 6.29
N LEU A 39 17.32 16.70 6.88
CA LEU A 39 16.95 17.59 7.99
C LEU A 39 17.82 17.35 9.23
N LYS A 40 18.09 16.09 9.58
CA LYS A 40 18.98 15.74 10.70
C LYS A 40 20.40 16.24 10.45
N GLU A 41 20.90 16.06 9.23
CA GLU A 41 22.23 16.54 8.83
C GLU A 41 22.32 18.07 8.81
N SER A 42 21.33 18.75 8.25
CA SER A 42 21.25 20.22 8.22
C SER A 42 21.26 20.83 9.62
N LYS A 43 20.64 20.16 10.60
CA LYS A 43 20.68 20.59 12.01
C LYS A 43 22.07 20.44 12.64
N ALA A 44 22.81 19.39 12.27
CA ALA A 44 24.16 19.12 12.78
C ALA A 44 25.27 19.91 12.08
N GLU A 45 25.01 20.45 10.89
CA GLU A 45 25.96 21.24 10.12
C GLU A 45 26.28 22.59 10.79
N THR A 46 27.57 22.89 10.88
CA THR A 46 28.11 24.10 11.51
C THR A 46 28.55 25.13 10.48
N ASP A 47 28.92 24.72 9.27
CA ASP A 47 29.28 25.65 8.18
C ASP A 47 28.02 26.37 7.66
N PRO A 48 27.95 27.72 7.73
CA PRO A 48 26.76 28.47 7.35
C PRO A 48 26.37 28.29 5.88
N LYS A 49 27.34 28.16 4.96
CA LYS A 49 27.07 28.05 3.52
C LYS A 49 26.51 26.67 3.18
N ARG A 50 27.09 25.60 3.73
CA ARG A 50 26.58 24.23 3.58
C ARG A 50 25.22 24.06 4.21
N LYS A 51 25.02 24.63 5.40
CA LYS A 51 23.72 24.62 6.08
C LYS A 51 22.64 25.29 5.23
N GLN A 52 22.93 26.45 4.66
CA GLN A 52 22.02 27.13 3.74
C GLN A 52 21.74 26.28 2.49
N HIS A 53 22.77 25.66 1.91
CA HIS A 53 22.60 24.76 0.77
C HIS A 53 21.66 23.58 1.07
N TYR A 54 21.84 22.93 2.23
CA TYR A 54 20.94 21.84 2.67
C TYR A 54 19.51 22.34 2.86
N GLN A 55 19.30 23.52 3.47
CA GLN A 55 17.97 24.10 3.64
C GLN A 55 17.28 24.37 2.30
N THR A 56 18.00 24.91 1.32
CA THR A 56 17.47 25.09 -0.04
C THR A 56 17.05 23.76 -0.66
N LYS A 57 17.90 22.72 -0.54
CA LYS A 57 17.58 21.39 -1.07
C LYS A 57 16.42 20.70 -0.36
N ILE A 58 16.30 20.85 0.96
CA ILE A 58 15.16 20.35 1.72
C ILE A 58 13.86 20.93 1.17
N VAL A 59 13.80 22.25 0.94
CA VAL A 59 12.60 22.92 0.39
C VAL A 59 12.29 22.40 -1.02
N GLU A 60 13.29 22.24 -1.89
CA GLU A 60 13.13 21.69 -3.24
C GLU A 60 12.51 20.28 -3.21
N TYR A 61 13.05 19.39 -2.39
CA TYR A 61 12.54 18.01 -2.26
C TYR A 61 11.17 17.96 -1.59
N MET A 62 10.90 18.81 -0.58
CA MET A 62 9.58 18.90 0.05
C MET A 62 8.51 19.34 -0.95
N ASN A 63 8.80 20.34 -1.78
CA ASN A 63 7.88 20.79 -2.82
C ASN A 63 7.56 19.67 -3.82
N ARG A 64 8.56 18.88 -4.21
CA ARG A 64 8.33 17.75 -5.11
C ARG A 64 7.54 16.62 -4.43
N ALA A 65 7.88 16.28 -3.19
CA ALA A 65 7.16 15.28 -2.41
C ALA A 65 5.67 15.63 -2.28
N GLU A 66 5.35 16.91 -2.04
CA GLU A 66 3.96 17.37 -1.95
C GLU A 66 3.22 17.22 -3.30
N GLN A 67 3.86 17.55 -4.43
CA GLN A 67 3.26 17.33 -5.76
C GLN A 67 2.97 15.84 -6.03
N VAL A 68 3.90 14.95 -5.66
CA VAL A 68 3.71 13.49 -5.81
C VAL A 68 2.58 13.01 -4.91
N LYS A 69 2.50 13.52 -3.67
CA LYS A 69 1.43 13.21 -2.71
C LYS A 69 0.06 13.68 -3.19
N GLU A 70 -0.03 14.88 -3.78
CA GLU A 70 -1.26 15.38 -4.39
C GLU A 70 -1.70 14.49 -5.57
N LEU A 71 -0.77 14.01 -6.38
CA LEU A 71 -1.07 13.06 -7.46
C LEU A 71 -1.64 11.75 -6.91
N VAL A 72 -0.99 11.14 -5.91
CA VAL A 72 -1.47 9.92 -5.23
C VAL A 72 -2.84 10.15 -4.59
N THR A 73 -3.10 11.33 -4.05
CA THR A 73 -4.42 11.69 -3.47
C THR A 73 -5.50 11.81 -4.56
N ARG A 74 -5.15 12.38 -5.73
CA ARG A 74 -6.07 12.44 -6.88
C ARG A 74 -6.44 11.05 -7.39
N TRP A 75 -5.52 10.08 -7.31
CA TRP A 75 -5.81 8.69 -7.68
C TRP A 75 -6.98 8.11 -6.88
N LYS A 76 -7.23 8.59 -5.65
CA LYS A 76 -8.29 8.08 -4.75
C LYS A 76 -9.70 8.60 -5.08
N SER A 77 -9.78 9.77 -5.69
CA SER A 77 -11.02 10.56 -5.78
C SER A 77 -11.56 10.73 -7.20
N LYS A 78 -10.76 10.46 -8.23
CA LYS A 78 -11.18 10.55 -9.63
C LYS A 78 -11.26 9.17 -10.27
N GLY A 79 -12.27 8.97 -11.12
CA GLY A 79 -12.40 7.78 -11.94
C GLY A 79 -13.80 7.60 -12.47
N VAL A 80 -13.90 6.92 -13.60
CA VAL A 80 -15.20 6.47 -14.15
C VAL A 80 -15.50 5.09 -13.56
N ILE A 81 -16.76 4.84 -13.23
CA ILE A 81 -17.19 3.52 -12.74
C ILE A 81 -16.95 2.50 -13.84
N SER A 82 -16.14 1.49 -13.52
CA SER A 82 -15.79 0.39 -14.42
C SER A 82 -16.56 -0.88 -14.11
N ASP A 83 -16.87 -1.14 -12.84
CA ASP A 83 -17.58 -2.34 -12.41
C ASP A 83 -18.26 -2.12 -11.05
N ARG A 84 -19.31 -2.90 -10.77
CA ARG A 84 -20.04 -2.92 -9.50
C ARG A 84 -20.44 -4.34 -9.16
N ILE A 85 -20.08 -4.77 -7.95
CA ILE A 85 -20.41 -6.10 -7.44
C ILE A 85 -21.14 -5.93 -6.11
N HIS A 86 -22.34 -6.50 -6.03
CA HIS A 86 -23.08 -6.61 -4.78
C HIS A 86 -22.94 -8.04 -4.26
N ILE A 87 -22.27 -8.19 -3.12
CA ILE A 87 -22.14 -9.47 -2.42
C ILE A 87 -23.29 -9.51 -1.41
N VAL A 88 -24.23 -10.43 -1.63
CA VAL A 88 -25.35 -10.65 -0.70
C VAL A 88 -24.90 -11.44 0.53
N GLU A 89 -25.61 -11.30 1.64
CA GLU A 89 -25.34 -12.01 2.89
C GLU A 89 -25.32 -13.54 2.69
N GLY A 90 -24.26 -14.20 3.16
CA GLY A 90 -24.09 -15.66 3.06
C GLY A 90 -23.61 -16.14 1.68
N ALA A 91 -23.41 -15.27 0.70
CA ALA A 91 -22.97 -15.69 -0.62
C ALA A 91 -21.56 -16.30 -0.60
N THR A 92 -21.34 -17.27 -1.47
CA THR A 92 -20.01 -17.86 -1.75
C THR A 92 -19.55 -17.46 -3.16
N GLY A 93 -18.34 -17.87 -3.52
CA GLY A 93 -17.74 -17.63 -4.82
C GLY A 93 -17.03 -16.29 -4.95
N TYR A 94 -16.95 -15.48 -3.89
CA TYR A 94 -16.35 -14.15 -3.89
C TYR A 94 -14.95 -14.17 -3.25
N SER A 95 -14.09 -15.10 -3.67
CA SER A 95 -12.67 -15.05 -3.30
C SER A 95 -12.00 -13.77 -3.82
N TYR A 96 -10.86 -13.38 -3.24
CA TYR A 96 -10.06 -12.27 -3.78
C TYR A 96 -9.71 -12.43 -5.26
N GLY A 97 -9.49 -13.66 -5.76
CA GLY A 97 -9.29 -13.89 -7.19
C GLY A 97 -10.46 -13.40 -8.07
N ARG A 98 -11.70 -13.49 -7.58
CA ARG A 98 -12.87 -12.97 -8.30
C ARG A 98 -12.97 -11.45 -8.22
N ILE A 99 -12.64 -10.88 -7.06
CA ILE A 99 -12.76 -9.43 -6.83
C ILE A 99 -11.65 -8.65 -7.54
N PHE A 100 -10.41 -9.14 -7.47
CA PHE A 100 -9.23 -8.40 -7.92
C PHE A 100 -8.59 -8.96 -9.19
N GLY A 101 -8.80 -10.25 -9.50
CA GLY A 101 -8.02 -10.94 -10.53
C GLY A 101 -8.11 -10.31 -11.93
N LYS A 102 -9.26 -9.73 -12.29
CA LYS A 102 -9.44 -9.02 -13.58
C LYS A 102 -8.58 -7.74 -13.68
N TYR A 103 -8.22 -7.15 -12.54
CA TYR A 103 -7.52 -5.86 -12.44
C TYR A 103 -6.03 -6.02 -12.14
N PHE A 104 -5.62 -7.23 -11.75
CA PHE A 104 -4.23 -7.57 -11.46
C PHE A 104 -3.57 -8.10 -12.74
N ASN A 105 -2.62 -7.34 -13.26
CA ASN A 105 -1.90 -7.67 -14.48
C ASN A 105 -0.46 -7.12 -14.44
N ASP A 106 0.30 -7.36 -15.49
CA ASP A 106 1.71 -6.99 -15.58
C ASP A 106 1.96 -5.47 -15.62
N GLU A 107 0.94 -4.63 -15.78
CA GLU A 107 1.05 -3.17 -15.69
C GLU A 107 1.05 -2.67 -14.24
N VAL A 108 0.67 -3.52 -13.27
CA VAL A 108 0.68 -3.17 -11.85
C VAL A 108 2.10 -3.29 -11.28
N HIS A 109 2.71 -2.15 -10.99
CA HIS A 109 4.05 -2.04 -10.39
C HIS A 109 4.00 -1.73 -8.90
N GLU A 110 2.97 -1.00 -8.48
CA GLU A 110 2.72 -0.58 -7.10
C GLU A 110 1.25 -0.74 -6.71
N ILE A 111 1.01 -1.06 -5.44
CA ILE A 111 -0.30 -1.19 -4.81
C ILE A 111 -0.33 -0.35 -3.52
N LEU A 112 -1.33 0.51 -3.37
CA LEU A 112 -1.69 1.13 -2.10
C LEU A 112 -2.98 0.48 -1.58
N LEU A 113 -2.89 -0.14 -0.41
CA LEU A 113 -4.01 -0.75 0.30
C LEU A 113 -4.35 0.09 1.53
N GLU A 114 -5.57 0.60 1.58
CA GLU A 114 -6.13 1.27 2.75
C GLU A 114 -7.12 0.32 3.43
N GLU A 115 -6.76 -0.17 4.61
CA GLU A 115 -7.58 -1.09 5.39
C GLU A 115 -7.45 -0.75 6.88
N PRO A 116 -8.44 -0.10 7.51
CA PRO A 116 -8.38 0.29 8.91
C PRO A 116 -8.34 -0.88 9.91
N TYR A 117 -8.73 -2.08 9.45
CA TYR A 117 -8.91 -3.27 10.27
C TYR A 117 -7.96 -4.40 9.86
N VAL A 118 -6.65 -4.22 10.08
CA VAL A 118 -5.65 -5.30 9.98
C VAL A 118 -4.98 -5.54 11.33
N ARG A 119 -5.71 -6.10 12.29
CA ARG A 119 -5.27 -6.25 13.69
C ARG A 119 -5.33 -7.71 14.13
N GLU A 120 -6.47 -8.34 13.95
CA GLU A 120 -6.68 -9.72 14.38
C GLU A 120 -6.05 -10.73 13.41
N HIS A 121 -5.74 -11.93 13.90
CA HIS A 121 -5.13 -13.00 13.13
C HIS A 121 -5.83 -13.24 11.77
N HIS A 122 -7.18 -13.34 11.77
CA HIS A 122 -7.92 -13.57 10.53
C HIS A 122 -7.83 -12.41 9.54
N GLN A 123 -7.66 -11.17 10.01
CA GLN A 123 -7.49 -9.98 9.17
C GLN A 123 -6.09 -9.93 8.57
N ILE A 124 -5.08 -10.37 9.33
CA ILE A 124 -3.72 -10.55 8.82
C ILE A 124 -3.69 -11.68 7.78
N CYS A 125 -4.38 -12.80 8.00
CA CYS A 125 -4.52 -13.86 7.00
C CYS A 125 -5.18 -13.36 5.72
N ASN A 126 -6.21 -12.51 5.84
CA ASN A 126 -6.85 -11.84 4.72
C ASN A 126 -5.86 -10.96 3.93
N LEU A 127 -5.03 -10.18 4.61
CA LEU A 127 -3.95 -9.43 3.97
C LEU A 127 -2.94 -10.37 3.26
N VAL A 128 -2.55 -11.47 3.89
CA VAL A 128 -1.62 -12.44 3.28
C VAL A 128 -2.20 -13.02 2.00
N MET A 129 -3.46 -13.49 2.01
CA MET A 129 -4.12 -14.02 0.80
C MET A 129 -4.22 -12.97 -0.32
N PHE A 130 -4.46 -11.71 0.03
CA PHE A 130 -4.44 -10.60 -0.93
C PHE A 130 -3.04 -10.44 -1.56
N CYS A 131 -2.00 -10.43 -0.73
CA CYS A 131 -0.61 -10.32 -1.18
C CYS A 131 -0.17 -11.51 -2.04
N GLU A 132 -0.57 -12.73 -1.69
CA GLU A 132 -0.32 -13.94 -2.50
C GLU A 132 -0.92 -13.82 -3.89
N LEU A 133 -2.18 -13.37 -3.99
CA LEU A 133 -2.83 -13.12 -5.27
C LEU A 133 -2.10 -12.03 -6.07
N ALA A 134 -1.70 -10.94 -5.42
CA ALA A 134 -1.00 -9.83 -6.07
C ALA A 134 0.35 -10.27 -6.64
N VAL A 135 1.18 -10.94 -5.84
CA VAL A 135 2.49 -11.46 -6.28
C VAL A 135 2.33 -12.48 -7.41
N ASN A 136 1.31 -13.35 -7.34
CA ASN A 136 1.07 -14.35 -8.37
C ASN A 136 0.61 -13.74 -9.71
N SER A 137 -0.18 -12.66 -9.65
CA SER A 137 -0.89 -12.13 -10.82
C SER A 137 -0.20 -10.92 -11.47
N CYS A 138 0.62 -10.17 -10.71
CA CYS A 138 1.29 -8.96 -11.17
C CYS A 138 2.81 -9.20 -11.25
N ARG A 139 3.34 -9.63 -12.41
CA ARG A 139 4.76 -10.02 -12.51
C ARG A 139 5.75 -8.89 -12.28
N ASN A 140 5.32 -7.65 -12.54
CA ASN A 140 6.15 -6.46 -12.38
C ASN A 140 5.91 -5.73 -11.06
N LEU A 141 5.15 -6.31 -10.13
CA LEU A 141 4.92 -5.73 -8.81
C LEU A 141 6.23 -5.59 -8.05
N LYS A 142 6.51 -4.38 -7.55
CA LYS A 142 7.73 -4.04 -6.79
C LYS A 142 7.43 -3.47 -5.41
N TYR A 143 6.26 -2.86 -5.22
CA TYR A 143 5.96 -2.12 -4.01
C TYR A 143 4.51 -2.31 -3.56
N ILE A 144 4.31 -2.60 -2.28
CA ILE A 144 3.01 -2.61 -1.62
C ILE A 144 3.09 -1.71 -0.39
N GLN A 145 2.18 -0.74 -0.30
CA GLN A 145 1.98 0.08 0.88
C GLN A 145 0.66 -0.25 1.53
N LEU A 146 0.69 -0.58 2.82
CA LEU A 146 -0.49 -0.74 3.66
C LEU A 146 -0.63 0.51 4.53
N ALA A 147 -1.74 1.24 4.39
CA ALA A 147 -2.21 2.16 5.41
C ALA A 147 -3.22 1.42 6.31
N THR A 148 -2.99 1.44 7.63
CA THR A 148 -3.88 0.80 8.62
C THR A 148 -3.91 1.59 9.93
N VAL A 149 -4.83 1.26 10.83
CA VAL A 149 -4.82 1.78 12.21
C VAL A 149 -3.91 0.90 13.07
N LYS A 150 -3.10 1.54 13.92
CA LYS A 150 -2.23 0.85 14.88
C LYS A 150 -3.06 0.24 16.01
N GLU A 151 -2.79 -1.02 16.39
CA GLU A 151 -3.42 -1.63 17.55
C GLU A 151 -2.79 -1.12 18.86
N ALA A 152 -3.62 -0.68 19.80
CA ALA A 152 -3.18 -0.12 21.09
C ALA A 152 -2.98 -1.17 22.20
N LYS A 153 -3.16 -2.46 21.92
CA LYS A 153 -3.09 -3.53 22.94
C LYS A 153 -1.64 -3.89 23.29
N ASN A 154 -1.47 -4.43 24.51
CA ASN A 154 -0.19 -4.93 25.00
C ASN A 154 0.28 -6.12 24.16
N GLY A 155 1.36 -5.94 23.39
CA GLY A 155 2.04 -7.05 22.70
C GLY A 155 2.68 -6.67 21.37
N ASP A 156 2.17 -5.69 20.64
CA ASP A 156 2.60 -5.42 19.25
C ASP A 156 2.58 -6.67 18.34
N GLU A 157 1.56 -7.51 18.50
CA GLU A 157 1.37 -8.70 17.64
C GLU A 157 1.18 -8.32 16.19
N GLN A 158 0.43 -7.24 15.94
CA GLN A 158 0.24 -6.63 14.64
C GLN A 158 1.58 -6.29 13.98
N GLY A 159 2.44 -5.51 14.65
CA GLY A 159 3.74 -5.11 14.13
C GLY A 159 4.65 -6.30 13.84
N ARG A 160 4.69 -7.28 14.74
CA ARG A 160 5.45 -8.54 14.54
C ARG A 160 4.96 -9.32 13.32
N ALA A 161 3.66 -9.43 13.12
CA ALA A 161 3.09 -10.09 11.95
C ALA A 161 3.43 -9.36 10.64
N PHE A 162 3.40 -8.02 10.64
CA PHE A 162 3.78 -7.23 9.48
C PHE A 162 5.26 -7.34 9.13
N GLU A 163 6.13 -7.43 10.13
CA GLU A 163 7.57 -7.65 9.88
C GLU A 163 7.83 -9.03 9.26
N VAL A 164 7.13 -10.08 9.72
CA VAL A 164 7.18 -11.40 9.08
C VAL A 164 6.69 -11.35 7.63
N LEU A 165 5.55 -10.70 7.38
CA LEU A 165 5.03 -10.55 6.02
C LEU A 165 5.98 -9.74 5.12
N LYS A 166 6.56 -8.67 5.65
CA LYS A 166 7.57 -7.85 4.95
C LYS A 166 8.76 -8.67 4.50
N GLN A 167 9.31 -9.51 5.39
CA GLN A 167 10.42 -10.40 5.05
C GLN A 167 10.03 -11.45 4.01
N SER A 168 8.79 -11.97 4.08
CA SER A 168 8.28 -12.92 3.09
C SER A 168 8.15 -12.28 1.70
N LEU A 169 7.55 -11.09 1.61
CA LEU A 169 7.40 -10.34 0.36
C LEU A 169 8.75 -9.89 -0.22
N HIS A 170 9.71 -9.53 0.64
CA HIS A 170 11.05 -9.18 0.19
C HIS A 170 11.75 -10.34 -0.54
N LYS A 171 11.50 -11.60 -0.15
CA LYS A 171 12.03 -12.78 -0.89
C LYS A 171 11.47 -12.90 -2.30
N GLN A 172 10.31 -12.29 -2.56
CA GLN A 172 9.69 -12.18 -3.89
C GLN A 172 10.07 -10.87 -4.60
N ALA A 173 11.09 -10.16 -4.11
CA ALA A 173 11.51 -8.85 -4.61
C ALA A 173 10.41 -7.77 -4.57
N VAL A 174 9.46 -7.90 -3.63
CA VAL A 174 8.41 -6.90 -3.36
C VAL A 174 8.70 -6.22 -2.02
N LYS A 175 8.86 -4.90 -2.05
CA LYS A 175 9.00 -4.10 -0.84
C LYS A 175 7.63 -3.84 -0.23
N PHE A 176 7.49 -4.15 1.07
CA PHE A 176 6.27 -3.90 1.83
C PHE A 176 6.52 -2.82 2.89
N VAL A 177 5.66 -1.81 2.91
CA VAL A 177 5.70 -0.68 3.85
C VAL A 177 4.35 -0.57 4.54
N VAL A 178 4.38 -0.36 5.86
CA VAL A 178 3.18 -0.13 6.66
C VAL A 178 3.22 1.29 7.21
N GLU A 179 2.13 2.02 6.99
CA GLU A 179 1.89 3.35 7.54
C GLU A 179 0.67 3.30 8.45
N TYR A 180 0.80 3.94 9.61
CA TYR A 180 -0.26 4.00 10.59
C TYR A 180 -0.97 5.36 10.54
N SER A 181 -2.31 5.32 10.50
CA SER A 181 -3.15 6.51 10.60
C SER A 181 -4.25 6.27 11.63
N GLU A 182 -4.44 7.20 12.56
CA GLU A 182 -5.46 7.07 13.63
C GLU A 182 -6.88 7.35 13.12
N HIS A 183 -7.01 8.16 12.07
CA HIS A 183 -8.29 8.68 11.57
C HIS A 183 -8.57 8.22 10.14
N MET A 184 -8.41 6.93 9.86
CA MET A 184 -8.74 6.36 8.56
C MET A 184 -9.98 5.48 8.58
N HIS A 185 -10.84 5.68 7.60
CA HIS A 185 -12.10 4.93 7.41
C HIS A 185 -12.25 4.34 6.00
N ASP A 186 -11.47 4.88 5.07
CA ASP A 186 -11.46 4.43 3.68
C ASP A 186 -10.97 2.99 3.57
N ARG A 187 -11.64 2.24 2.71
CA ARG A 187 -11.40 0.82 2.45
C ARG A 187 -11.29 0.62 0.95
N GLN A 188 -10.06 0.71 0.46
CA GLN A 188 -9.81 0.68 -0.96
C GLN A 188 -8.43 0.12 -1.32
N VAL A 189 -8.34 -0.40 -2.53
CA VAL A 189 -7.11 -0.84 -3.17
C VAL A 189 -6.89 0.04 -4.39
N ILE A 190 -5.75 0.71 -4.44
CA ILE A 190 -5.35 1.59 -5.55
C ILE A 190 -4.18 0.93 -6.26
N LEU A 191 -4.34 0.71 -7.56
CA LEU A 191 -3.37 0.07 -8.43
C LEU A 191 -2.71 1.12 -9.32
N SER A 192 -1.40 0.98 -9.51
CA SER A 192 -0.59 1.83 -10.41
C SER A 192 -1.05 1.80 -11.88
N ASN A 193 -1.76 0.77 -12.33
CA ASN A 193 -2.39 0.74 -13.66
C ASN A 193 -3.69 1.57 -13.75
N GLY A 194 -4.08 2.24 -12.67
CA GLY A 194 -5.16 3.21 -12.60
C GLY A 194 -6.51 2.70 -12.11
N TYR A 195 -6.60 1.43 -11.70
CA TYR A 195 -7.80 0.93 -11.03
C TYR A 195 -7.84 1.29 -9.55
N VAL A 196 -9.04 1.63 -9.07
CA VAL A 196 -9.35 1.84 -7.66
C VAL A 196 -10.53 0.96 -7.29
N ILE A 197 -10.33 0.03 -6.36
CA ILE A 197 -11.35 -0.91 -5.89
C ILE A 197 -11.77 -0.52 -4.48
N LYS A 198 -12.98 -0.01 -4.31
CA LYS A 198 -13.54 0.35 -3.00
C LYS A 198 -14.46 -0.76 -2.51
N ILE A 199 -14.27 -1.21 -1.26
CA ILE A 199 -15.04 -2.32 -0.69
C ILE A 199 -15.69 -1.88 0.60
N GLY A 200 -17.01 -1.99 0.70
CA GLY A 200 -17.78 -1.52 1.86
C GLY A 200 -17.42 -2.19 3.19
N ARG A 201 -16.69 -3.31 3.17
CA ARG A 201 -16.11 -3.99 4.35
C ARG A 201 -14.59 -4.20 4.25
N GLY A 202 -13.94 -3.60 3.25
CA GLY A 202 -12.52 -3.79 2.99
C GLY A 202 -12.18 -5.24 2.64
N LEU A 203 -11.03 -5.73 3.06
CA LEU A 203 -10.62 -7.12 2.88
C LEU A 203 -11.41 -8.09 3.78
N ASN A 204 -12.09 -7.60 4.82
CA ASN A 204 -12.66 -8.42 5.88
C ASN A 204 -14.17 -8.72 5.70
N TYR A 205 -14.60 -9.04 4.47
CA TYR A 205 -15.99 -9.40 4.18
C TYR A 205 -16.29 -10.89 4.36
N PHE A 206 -15.32 -11.77 4.61
CA PHE A 206 -15.61 -13.19 4.84
C PHE A 206 -16.25 -13.45 6.20
N LYS A 207 -17.14 -14.44 6.27
CA LYS A 207 -17.66 -14.98 7.53
C LYS A 207 -16.65 -15.92 8.19
N PRO A 208 -16.72 -16.10 9.51
CA PRO A 208 -16.01 -17.18 10.19
C PRO A 208 -16.38 -18.54 9.59
N SER A 209 -15.40 -19.44 9.52
CA SER A 209 -15.67 -20.84 9.13
C SER A 209 -16.50 -21.53 10.21
N PRO A 210 -17.56 -22.29 9.88
CA PRO A 210 -18.37 -23.00 10.88
C PRO A 210 -17.58 -24.13 11.57
N SER A 211 -16.57 -24.67 10.90
CA SER A 211 -15.68 -25.71 11.43
C SER A 211 -14.27 -25.55 10.86
N LYS A 212 -13.27 -26.15 11.52
CA LYS A 212 -11.90 -26.27 10.99
C LYS A 212 -11.82 -27.25 9.82
N TYR A 213 -12.78 -28.18 9.71
CA TYR A 213 -12.80 -29.26 8.74
C TYR A 213 -14.04 -29.15 7.83
N CYS A 214 -14.17 -28.02 7.13
CA CYS A 214 -15.24 -27.82 6.15
C CYS A 214 -14.72 -27.13 4.89
N LEU A 215 -15.51 -27.19 3.82
CA LEU A 215 -15.28 -26.36 2.65
C LEU A 215 -15.28 -24.89 3.04
N GLY A 216 -14.43 -24.10 2.39
CA GLY A 216 -14.21 -22.71 2.75
C GLY A 216 -13.13 -22.50 3.81
N ALA A 217 -12.61 -23.54 4.48
CA ALA A 217 -11.54 -23.38 5.47
C ALA A 217 -10.26 -22.78 4.84
N PHE A 218 -9.87 -23.26 3.66
CA PHE A 218 -8.65 -22.83 2.96
C PHE A 218 -8.92 -22.15 1.62
N ASN A 219 -9.86 -22.67 0.83
CA ASN A 219 -10.27 -22.04 -0.42
C ASN A 219 -11.47 -21.14 -0.17
N TYR A 220 -11.21 -19.83 -0.13
CA TYR A 220 -12.20 -18.81 0.19
C TYR A 220 -13.22 -18.59 -0.93
N HIS A 221 -13.07 -19.25 -2.08
CA HIS A 221 -14.16 -19.38 -3.06
C HIS A 221 -15.38 -20.07 -2.43
N PHE A 222 -15.18 -21.00 -1.50
CA PHE A 222 -16.27 -21.69 -0.81
C PHE A 222 -16.66 -21.04 0.53
N ARG A 223 -16.04 -19.92 0.92
CA ARG A 223 -16.33 -19.26 2.20
C ARG A 223 -17.52 -18.31 2.02
N GLU A 224 -18.48 -18.41 2.94
CA GLU A 224 -19.58 -17.46 2.99
C GLU A 224 -19.08 -16.04 3.27
N CYS A 225 -19.72 -15.06 2.65
CA CYS A 225 -19.41 -13.65 2.81
C CYS A 225 -20.49 -12.92 3.59
N ARG A 226 -20.09 -11.85 4.26
CA ARG A 226 -20.97 -10.82 4.79
C ARG A 226 -21.38 -9.89 3.65
N GLU A 227 -22.59 -9.36 3.73
CA GLU A 227 -23.10 -8.43 2.73
C GLU A 227 -22.18 -7.21 2.56
N THR A 228 -21.83 -6.89 1.31
CA THR A 228 -21.02 -5.71 0.99
C THR A 228 -21.10 -5.32 -0.49
N ASN A 229 -20.81 -4.06 -0.78
CA ASN A 229 -20.65 -3.55 -2.13
C ASN A 229 -19.16 -3.43 -2.47
N VAL A 230 -18.83 -3.73 -3.71
CA VAL A 230 -17.54 -3.46 -4.33
C VAL A 230 -17.79 -2.53 -5.52
N ASP A 231 -17.20 -1.35 -5.48
CA ASP A 231 -17.21 -0.39 -6.57
C ASP A 231 -15.81 -0.30 -7.16
N VAL A 232 -15.70 -0.53 -8.47
CA VAL A 232 -14.43 -0.42 -9.19
C VAL A 232 -14.46 0.82 -10.07
N PHE A 233 -13.43 1.65 -9.93
CA PHE A 233 -13.22 2.84 -10.74
C PHE A 233 -11.96 2.67 -11.57
N TYR A 234 -11.96 3.26 -12.76
CA TYR A 234 -10.78 3.37 -13.60
C TYR A 234 -10.44 4.84 -13.82
N CYS A 235 -9.19 5.20 -13.56
CA CYS A 235 -8.66 6.54 -13.76
C CYS A 235 -7.45 6.47 -14.70
N PRO A 236 -7.64 6.72 -16.02
CA PRO A 236 -6.55 6.61 -17.00
C PRO A 236 -5.42 7.64 -16.78
N GLU A 237 -5.69 8.74 -16.09
CA GLU A 237 -4.68 9.72 -15.68
C GLU A 237 -3.61 9.09 -14.77
N ASN A 238 -3.98 8.07 -13.99
CA ASN A 238 -3.06 7.37 -13.10
C ASN A 238 -2.08 6.48 -13.87
N ASN A 239 -2.39 6.10 -15.11
CA ASN A 239 -1.55 5.24 -15.95
C ASN A 239 -0.50 6.01 -16.79
N LYS A 240 -0.53 7.36 -16.76
CA LYS A 240 0.28 8.23 -17.64
C LYS A 240 1.35 9.05 -16.91
N SER A 241 1.78 8.64 -15.72
CA SER A 241 2.67 9.44 -14.84
C SER A 241 4.13 9.00 -14.84
#